data_AF-A0AAW1R995-F1
#
_entry.id   AF-A0AAW1R995-F1
#
_cell.length_a   1.000
_cell.length_b   1.000
_cell.length_c   1.000
_cell.angle_alpha   90.00
_cell.angle_beta   90.00
_cell.angle_gamma   90.00
#
_symmetry.space_group_name_H-M   'P 1'
#
loop_
_entity.id
_entity.type
_entity.pdbx_description
1 polymer ?
#
loop_
_entity_poly.entity_id
_entity_poly.type
_entity_poly.pdbx_seq_one_letter_code
_entity_poly.pdbx_strand_id
1 'polypeptide(L)'
;MLALLNAPGYAPVAQQVAQHQQRGCSTAAKLAGEAGVSDSDLDSVRLRIVRWLAACMLGAAAWQVLPGLGPNAVVQTVTLLDAQEPFLQRSAVSRVRLLASSDSTALPVIRAGAAPKLVQLLRPDLDESVVPGMLAAMRELCRIDEGRQALRAAGAERVLAAAKMQSWYGEAAEEAIQNVLALL
;
A
#
# COMPACT_ATOMS: atom_id res chain seq x y z
N MET A 1 -85.44 -37.27 39.12
CA MET A 1 -86.04 -35.94 39.41
C MET A 1 -84.95 -35.11 40.02
N LEU A 2 -84.29 -34.16 39.35
CA LEU A 2 -84.82 -33.13 38.47
C LEU A 2 -83.83 -32.83 37.33
N ALA A 3 -84.32 -32.97 36.10
CA ALA A 3 -83.87 -32.14 34.99
C ALA A 3 -84.47 -30.74 35.18
N LEU A 4 -83.67 -29.70 34.91
CA LEU A 4 -83.96 -28.27 34.68
C LEU A 4 -82.75 -27.51 35.27
N LEU A 5 -81.73 -27.13 34.50
CA LEU A 5 -81.82 -26.09 33.48
C LEU A 5 -80.69 -26.27 32.46
N ASN A 6 -81.07 -26.75 31.28
CA ASN A 6 -80.39 -26.47 30.03
C ASN A 6 -80.65 -24.99 29.70
N ALA A 7 -79.62 -24.14 29.81
CA ALA A 7 -79.66 -22.75 29.34
C ALA A 7 -78.42 -22.46 28.48
N PRO A 8 -78.58 -22.04 27.21
CA PRO A 8 -77.50 -21.80 26.27
C PRO A 8 -76.89 -20.41 26.55
N GLY A 9 -75.65 -20.35 27.01
CA GLY A 9 -75.01 -19.05 27.29
C GLY A 9 -73.50 -19.03 27.49
N TYR A 10 -72.82 -20.19 27.58
CA TYR A 10 -71.39 -20.27 27.92
C TYR A 10 -70.47 -20.61 26.74
N ALA A 11 -70.81 -20.17 25.52
CA ALA A 11 -69.96 -20.36 24.35
C ALA A 11 -68.93 -19.22 24.06
N PRO A 12 -69.10 -17.93 24.44
CA PRO A 12 -68.21 -16.89 23.92
C PRO A 12 -66.89 -16.72 24.70
N VAL A 13 -66.79 -17.20 25.94
CA VAL A 13 -65.61 -16.91 26.80
C VAL A 13 -64.42 -17.86 26.52
N ALA A 14 -64.69 -19.10 26.12
CA ALA A 14 -63.63 -20.07 25.79
C ALA A 14 -62.84 -19.68 24.52
N GLN A 15 -63.50 -19.01 23.57
CA GLN A 15 -62.90 -18.61 22.30
C GLN A 15 -62.02 -17.34 22.42
N GLN A 16 -62.33 -16.48 23.39
CA GLN A 16 -61.57 -15.25 23.66
C GLN A 16 -60.24 -15.52 24.41
N VAL A 17 -60.22 -16.54 25.29
CA VAL A 17 -59.00 -16.97 25.99
C VAL A 17 -58.01 -17.64 25.03
N ALA A 18 -58.50 -18.44 24.08
CA ALA A 18 -57.65 -19.06 23.05
C ALA A 18 -56.99 -18.04 22.10
N GLN A 19 -57.70 -16.95 21.74
CA GLN A 19 -57.14 -15.88 20.91
C GLN A 19 -56.11 -15.00 21.63
N HIS A 20 -56.27 -14.77 22.94
CA HIS A 20 -55.26 -14.05 23.73
C HIS A 20 -53.97 -14.85 23.92
N GLN A 21 -54.06 -16.18 24.02
CA GLN A 21 -52.89 -17.05 24.16
C GLN A 21 -52.07 -17.17 22.86
N GLN A 22 -52.72 -17.20 21.70
CA GLN A 22 -52.03 -17.19 20.41
C GLN A 22 -51.34 -15.85 20.10
N ARG A 23 -51.93 -14.71 20.52
CA ARG A 23 -51.30 -13.39 20.39
C ARG A 23 -50.10 -13.23 21.32
N GLY A 24 -50.15 -13.79 22.53
CA GLY A 24 -49.01 -13.82 23.46
C GLY A 24 -47.80 -14.58 22.91
N CYS A 25 -48.00 -15.80 22.38
CA CYS A 25 -46.92 -16.60 21.81
C CYS A 25 -46.33 -16.02 20.52
N SER A 26 -47.15 -15.39 19.66
CA SER A 26 -46.66 -14.78 18.43
C SER A 26 -45.81 -13.53 18.68
N THR A 27 -46.08 -12.79 19.77
CA THR A 27 -45.33 -11.58 20.12
C THR A 27 -44.01 -11.94 20.83
N ALA A 28 -44.02 -12.96 21.69
CA ALA A 28 -42.78 -13.48 22.31
C ALA A 28 -41.82 -14.09 21.27
N ALA A 29 -42.35 -14.79 20.25
CA ALA A 29 -41.54 -15.31 19.15
C ALA A 29 -40.98 -14.19 18.24
N LYS A 30 -41.70 -13.08 18.07
CA LYS A 30 -41.23 -11.91 17.31
C LYS A 30 -40.12 -11.14 18.02
N LEU A 31 -40.23 -10.95 19.34
CA LEU A 31 -39.24 -10.23 20.13
C LEU A 31 -37.93 -11.03 20.35
N ALA A 32 -37.98 -12.36 20.32
CA ALA A 32 -36.78 -13.20 20.31
C ALA A 32 -36.06 -13.18 18.95
N GLY A 33 -36.74 -12.84 17.85
CA GLY A 33 -36.18 -12.72 16.51
C GLY A 33 -35.49 -11.38 16.22
N GLU A 34 -35.72 -10.34 17.02
CA GLU A 34 -35.16 -8.99 16.81
C GLU A 34 -33.97 -8.66 17.72
N ALA A 35 -33.50 -9.60 18.53
CA ALA A 35 -32.24 -9.49 19.29
C ALA A 35 -31.07 -10.23 18.63
N GLY A 36 -31.26 -10.72 17.40
CA GLY A 36 -30.19 -11.25 16.57
C GLY A 36 -29.58 -10.15 15.72
N VAL A 37 -28.73 -9.29 16.31
CA VAL A 37 -27.69 -8.67 15.49
C VAL A 37 -26.88 -9.84 14.95
N SER A 38 -27.03 -10.13 13.66
CA SER A 38 -26.43 -11.29 13.04
C SER A 38 -24.93 -11.29 13.33
N ASP A 39 -24.38 -12.42 13.77
CA ASP A 39 -22.95 -12.57 14.08
C ASP A 39 -22.08 -12.14 12.87
N SER A 40 -22.62 -12.35 11.66
CA SER A 40 -22.04 -11.87 10.40
C SER A 40 -21.95 -10.35 10.26
N ASP A 41 -22.90 -9.60 10.81
CA ASP A 41 -22.89 -8.13 10.79
C ASP A 41 -21.84 -7.60 11.76
N LEU A 42 -21.72 -8.21 12.95
CA LEU A 42 -20.66 -7.88 13.90
C LEU A 42 -19.27 -8.14 13.30
N ASP A 43 -19.07 -9.26 12.61
CA ASP A 43 -17.78 -9.59 12.01
C ASP A 43 -17.44 -8.67 10.83
N SER A 44 -18.44 -8.26 10.03
CA SER A 44 -18.22 -7.28 8.96
C SER A 44 -17.80 -5.91 9.49
N VAL A 45 -18.41 -5.47 10.60
CA VAL A 45 -18.08 -4.20 11.27
C VAL A 45 -16.71 -4.29 11.94
N ARG A 46 -16.41 -5.41 12.62
CA ARG A 46 -15.09 -5.68 13.20
C ARG A 46 -14.00 -5.66 12.16
N LEU A 47 -14.18 -6.32 11.02
CA LEU A 47 -13.19 -6.34 9.93
C LEU A 47 -13.01 -4.95 9.32
N ARG A 48 -14.06 -4.15 9.19
CA ARG A 48 -13.95 -2.76 8.74
C ARG A 48 -13.17 -1.91 9.74
N ILE A 49 -13.46 -2.03 11.03
CA ILE A 49 -12.75 -1.30 12.09
C ILE A 49 -11.29 -1.74 12.16
N VAL A 50 -11.01 -3.04 12.12
CA VAL A 50 -9.65 -3.59 12.12
C VAL A 50 -8.88 -3.12 10.88
N ARG A 51 -9.51 -3.10 9.70
CA ARG A 51 -8.87 -2.62 8.48
C ARG A 51 -8.60 -1.12 8.53
N TRP A 52 -9.51 -0.34 9.09
CA TRP A 52 -9.32 1.09 9.33
C TRP A 52 -8.21 1.35 10.37
N LEU A 53 -8.21 0.65 11.49
CA LEU A 53 -7.17 0.75 12.52
C LEU A 53 -5.81 0.33 11.97
N ALA A 54 -5.73 -0.75 11.20
CA ALA A 54 -4.51 -1.18 10.53
C ALA A 54 -4.03 -0.12 9.52
N ALA A 55 -4.92 0.47 8.73
CA ALA A 55 -4.59 1.55 7.82
C ALA A 55 -4.11 2.81 8.56
N CYS A 56 -4.75 3.16 9.68
CA CYS A 56 -4.34 4.29 10.53
C CYS A 56 -3.00 4.02 11.23
N MET A 57 -2.75 2.80 11.71
CA MET A 57 -1.47 2.41 12.31
C MET A 57 -0.35 2.39 11.27
N LEU A 58 -0.61 1.88 10.06
CA LEU A 58 0.35 1.93 8.95
C LEU A 58 0.58 3.36 8.46
N GLY A 59 -0.44 4.20 8.41
CA GLY A 59 -0.34 5.61 8.06
C GLY A 59 0.41 6.42 9.13
N ALA A 60 0.18 6.15 10.41
CA ALA A 60 0.87 6.78 11.52
C ALA A 60 2.32 6.28 11.66
N ALA A 61 2.57 4.99 11.44
CA ALA A 61 3.91 4.42 11.37
C ALA A 61 4.67 4.96 10.15
N ALA A 62 4.02 5.08 8.99
CA ALA A 62 4.59 5.75 7.84
C ALA A 62 4.92 7.21 8.18
N TRP A 63 4.00 7.94 8.82
CA TRP A 63 4.21 9.33 9.22
C TRP A 63 5.28 9.51 10.31
N GLN A 64 5.50 8.54 11.19
CA GLN A 64 6.59 8.56 12.18
C GLN A 64 7.94 8.12 11.58
N VAL A 65 7.94 7.20 10.62
CA VAL A 65 9.17 6.71 9.96
C VAL A 65 9.67 7.69 8.89
N LEU A 66 8.78 8.44 8.23
CA LEU A 66 9.12 9.38 7.15
C LEU A 66 10.04 10.54 7.57
N PRO A 67 9.83 11.23 8.72
CA PRO A 67 10.67 12.35 9.15
C PRO A 67 11.73 11.96 10.20
N GLY A 68 11.66 10.78 10.81
CA GLY A 68 12.60 10.31 11.85
C GLY A 68 13.83 9.54 11.33
N LEU A 69 13.84 9.20 10.04
CA LEU A 69 14.96 8.59 9.34
C LEU A 69 15.97 9.70 8.98
N GLY A 70 16.77 10.11 9.98
CA GLY A 70 17.82 11.12 9.85
C GLY A 70 18.89 10.78 8.77
N PRO A 71 19.98 11.55 8.67
CA PRO A 71 21.01 11.39 7.62
C PRO A 71 21.49 9.94 7.40
N ASN A 72 21.41 9.09 8.43
CA ASN A 72 21.72 7.67 8.37
C ASN A 72 20.82 6.86 7.40
N ALA A 73 19.58 7.27 7.19
CA ALA A 73 18.66 6.59 6.28
C ALA A 73 19.06 6.76 4.81
N VAL A 74 19.60 7.93 4.47
CA VAL A 74 20.18 8.19 3.16
C VAL A 74 21.38 7.27 2.95
N VAL A 75 22.30 7.24 3.91
CA VAL A 75 23.50 6.38 3.86
C VAL A 75 23.12 4.91 3.72
N GLN A 76 22.21 4.40 4.56
CA GLN A 76 21.74 3.01 4.49
C GLN A 76 21.07 2.67 3.15
N THR A 77 20.29 3.59 2.60
CA THR A 77 19.66 3.41 1.29
C THR A 77 20.71 3.30 0.19
N VAL A 78 21.72 4.17 0.24
CA VAL A 78 22.82 4.18 -0.74
C VAL A 78 23.71 2.94 -0.58
N THR A 79 23.95 2.45 0.63
CA THR A 79 24.63 1.15 0.86
C THR A 79 23.82 -0.03 0.34
N LEU A 80 22.49 0.02 0.44
CA LEU A 80 21.63 -1.06 -0.05
C LEU A 80 21.68 -1.22 -1.58
N LEU A 81 22.12 -0.20 -2.34
CA LEU A 81 22.37 -0.33 -3.78
C LEU A 81 23.47 -1.34 -4.11
N ASP A 82 24.38 -1.62 -3.17
CA ASP A 82 25.47 -2.61 -3.35
C ASP A 82 25.00 -4.05 -3.10
N ALA A 83 23.74 -4.26 -2.71
CA ALA A 83 23.20 -5.60 -2.50
C ALA A 83 23.24 -6.41 -3.81
N GLN A 84 23.55 -7.70 -3.72
CA GLN A 84 23.58 -8.59 -4.89
C GLN A 84 22.17 -9.04 -5.32
N GLU A 85 21.20 -9.00 -4.41
CA GLU A 85 19.85 -9.49 -4.65
C GLU A 85 18.99 -8.46 -5.42
N PRO A 86 18.42 -8.81 -6.59
CA PRO A 86 17.62 -7.90 -7.41
C PRO A 86 16.40 -7.30 -6.68
N PHE A 87 15.82 -8.05 -5.75
CA PHE A 87 14.72 -7.56 -4.92
C PHE A 87 15.15 -6.41 -4.00
N LEU A 88 16.34 -6.51 -3.41
CA LEU A 88 16.91 -5.48 -2.55
C LEU A 88 17.35 -4.26 -3.37
N GLN A 89 17.94 -4.47 -4.54
CA GLN A 89 18.32 -3.40 -5.47
C GLN A 89 17.08 -2.60 -5.91
N ARG A 90 16.00 -3.26 -6.32
CA ARG A 90 14.73 -2.59 -6.67
C ARG A 90 14.22 -1.71 -5.52
N SER A 91 14.25 -2.26 -4.31
CA SER A 91 13.81 -1.53 -3.11
C SER A 91 14.71 -0.33 -2.81
N ALA A 92 16.03 -0.50 -2.91
CA ALA A 92 17.01 0.56 -2.72
C ALA A 92 16.82 1.68 -3.75
N VAL A 93 16.72 1.33 -5.02
CA VAL A 93 16.50 2.26 -6.14
C VAL A 93 15.20 3.05 -5.97
N SER A 94 14.11 2.38 -5.59
CA SER A 94 12.83 3.03 -5.31
C SER A 94 12.95 4.05 -4.16
N ARG A 95 13.68 3.69 -3.10
CA ARG A 95 13.96 4.60 -1.99
C ARG A 95 14.85 5.77 -2.40
N VAL A 96 15.88 5.55 -3.23
CA VAL A 96 16.71 6.65 -3.77
C VAL A 96 15.85 7.61 -4.57
N ARG A 97 14.96 7.12 -5.43
CA ARG A 97 14.02 7.95 -6.18
C ARG A 97 13.13 8.78 -5.27
N LEU A 98 12.55 8.17 -4.23
CA LEU A 98 11.72 8.86 -3.25
C LEU A 98 12.49 9.95 -2.49
N LEU A 99 13.74 9.69 -2.13
CA LEU A 99 14.57 10.67 -1.43
C LEU A 99 15.11 11.76 -2.39
N ALA A 100 15.29 11.46 -3.68
CA ALA A 100 15.71 12.41 -4.69
C ALA A 100 14.58 13.35 -5.14
N SER A 101 13.31 12.91 -5.04
CA SER A 101 12.17 13.75 -5.41
C SER A 101 11.89 14.86 -4.39
N SER A 102 12.33 14.70 -3.13
CA SER A 102 12.18 15.73 -2.09
C SER A 102 13.39 16.66 -2.03
N ASP A 103 13.16 17.98 -2.09
CA ASP A 103 14.20 19.02 -2.04
C ASP A 103 15.06 18.94 -0.78
N SER A 104 14.50 18.51 0.36
CA SER A 104 15.23 18.41 1.62
C SER A 104 16.23 17.25 1.66
N THR A 105 16.02 16.21 0.86
CA THR A 105 16.82 14.97 0.89
C THR A 105 17.61 14.71 -0.39
N ALA A 106 17.30 15.40 -1.49
CA ALA A 106 17.97 15.20 -2.76
C ALA A 106 19.48 15.50 -2.70
N LEU A 107 19.87 16.63 -2.09
CA LEU A 107 21.28 16.99 -1.95
C LEU A 107 22.04 16.03 -1.01
N PRO A 108 21.52 15.63 0.17
CA PRO A 108 22.08 14.53 0.95
C PRO A 108 22.28 13.23 0.18
N VAL A 109 21.31 12.83 -0.66
CA VAL A 109 21.41 11.61 -1.49
C VAL A 109 22.56 11.69 -2.48
N ILE A 110 22.73 12.83 -3.14
CA ILE A 110 23.85 13.09 -4.06
C ILE A 110 25.18 13.00 -3.28
N ARG A 111 25.28 13.68 -2.14
CA ARG A 111 26.48 13.71 -1.29
C ARG A 111 26.84 12.35 -0.70
N ALA A 112 25.85 11.50 -0.44
CA ALA A 112 26.07 10.13 0.03
C ALA A 112 26.63 9.21 -1.07
N GLY A 113 26.69 9.66 -2.33
CA GLY A 113 27.27 8.89 -3.43
C GLY A 113 26.26 8.03 -4.19
N ALA A 114 24.98 8.41 -4.21
CA ALA A 114 23.97 7.67 -4.97
C ALA A 114 24.26 7.64 -6.48
N ALA A 115 24.72 8.76 -7.06
CA ALA A 115 25.00 8.88 -8.50
C ALA A 115 26.01 7.83 -9.02
N PRO A 116 27.24 7.71 -8.47
CA PRO A 116 28.18 6.69 -8.93
C PRO A 116 27.69 5.26 -8.71
N LYS A 117 26.92 4.99 -7.65
CA LYS A 117 26.34 3.65 -7.43
C LYS A 117 25.25 3.30 -8.43
N LEU A 118 24.39 4.25 -8.81
CA LEU A 118 23.39 4.03 -9.87
C LEU A 118 24.06 3.77 -11.22
N VAL A 119 25.16 4.46 -11.54
CA VAL A 119 25.92 4.19 -12.77
C VAL A 119 26.59 2.81 -12.71
N GLN A 120 27.16 2.42 -11.57
CA GLN A 120 27.72 1.09 -11.37
C GLN A 120 26.67 -0.02 -11.40
N LEU A 121 25.42 0.29 -11.08
CA LEU A 121 24.32 -0.68 -11.12
C LEU A 121 23.95 -1.04 -12.56
N LEU A 122 24.07 -0.08 -13.50
CA LEU A 122 23.84 -0.26 -14.93
C LEU A 122 24.92 -1.16 -15.54
N ARG A 123 24.74 -2.47 -15.40
CA ARG A 123 25.63 -3.53 -15.90
C ARG A 123 24.87 -4.45 -16.85
N PRO A 124 25.58 -5.16 -17.76
CA PRO A 124 24.95 -6.09 -18.71
C PRO A 124 24.14 -7.20 -18.02
N ASP A 125 24.53 -7.58 -16.80
CA ASP A 125 23.91 -8.64 -15.98
C ASP A 125 22.85 -8.11 -15.01
N LEU A 126 22.51 -6.82 -15.05
CA LEU A 126 21.47 -6.24 -14.20
C LEU A 126 20.11 -6.82 -14.56
N ASP A 127 19.37 -7.26 -13.54
CA ASP A 127 17.99 -7.72 -13.68
C ASP A 127 17.12 -6.62 -14.33
N GLU A 128 16.44 -6.99 -15.43
CA GLU A 128 15.60 -6.09 -16.22
C GLU A 128 14.53 -5.39 -15.36
N SER A 129 14.06 -6.01 -14.29
CA SER A 129 13.07 -5.43 -13.39
C SER A 129 13.59 -4.25 -12.55
N VAL A 130 14.91 -4.08 -12.42
CA VAL A 130 15.56 -2.97 -11.68
C VAL A 130 15.74 -1.73 -12.57
N VAL A 131 15.90 -1.94 -13.87
CA VAL A 131 16.32 -0.91 -14.85
C VAL A 131 15.37 0.29 -14.90
N PRO A 132 14.03 0.13 -15.01
CA PRO A 132 13.13 1.27 -15.08
C PRO A 132 13.17 2.14 -13.83
N GLY A 133 13.27 1.50 -12.66
CA GLY A 133 13.39 2.19 -11.38
C GLY A 133 14.68 3.00 -11.30
N MET A 134 15.78 2.43 -11.79
CA MET A 134 17.11 3.03 -11.73
C MET A 134 17.19 4.25 -12.65
N LEU A 135 16.70 4.13 -13.89
CA LEU A 135 16.62 5.26 -14.83
C LEU A 135 15.70 6.37 -14.28
N ALA A 136 14.58 6.02 -13.67
CA ALA A 136 13.71 6.98 -13.01
C ALA A 136 14.42 7.69 -11.85
N ALA A 137 15.22 6.98 -11.04
CA ALA A 137 16.01 7.58 -9.96
C ALA A 137 17.09 8.54 -10.50
N MET A 138 17.81 8.17 -11.57
CA MET A 138 18.78 9.05 -12.24
C MET A 138 18.11 10.33 -12.74
N ARG A 139 16.91 10.20 -13.34
CA ARG A 139 16.12 11.35 -13.81
C ARG A 139 15.75 12.30 -12.67
N GLU A 140 15.36 11.78 -11.50
CA GLU A 140 15.09 12.64 -10.33
C GLU A 140 16.35 13.37 -9.85
N LEU A 141 17.52 12.71 -9.88
CA LEU A 141 18.79 13.38 -9.54
C LEU A 141 19.13 14.50 -10.54
N CYS A 142 18.81 14.32 -11.82
CA CYS A 142 19.02 15.35 -12.83
C CYS A 142 18.16 16.61 -12.64
N ARG A 143 17.18 16.62 -11.72
CA ARG A 143 16.39 17.82 -11.40
C ARG A 143 17.26 18.92 -10.78
N ILE A 144 18.36 18.55 -10.13
CA ILE A 144 19.29 19.43 -9.45
C ILE A 144 20.64 19.44 -10.20
N ASP A 145 21.28 20.61 -10.31
CA ASP A 145 22.55 20.77 -11.02
C ASP A 145 23.67 19.90 -10.47
N GLU A 146 23.80 19.81 -9.15
CA GLU A 146 24.77 18.96 -8.48
C GLU A 146 24.56 17.48 -8.81
N GLY A 147 23.31 17.06 -9.01
CA GLY A 147 22.98 15.69 -9.40
C GLY A 147 23.42 15.39 -10.83
N ARG A 148 23.18 16.33 -11.77
CA ARG A 148 23.68 16.26 -13.15
C ARG A 148 25.21 16.15 -13.17
N GLN A 149 25.90 17.03 -12.43
CA GLN A 149 27.36 17.02 -12.34
C GLN A 149 27.89 15.72 -11.74
N ALA A 150 27.27 15.20 -10.68
CA ALA A 150 27.66 13.94 -10.06
C ALA A 150 27.50 12.73 -11.01
N LEU A 151 26.42 12.70 -11.81
CA LEU A 151 26.20 11.67 -12.82
C LEU A 151 27.21 11.77 -13.98
N ARG A 152 27.48 12.99 -14.48
CA ARG A 152 28.54 13.21 -15.49
C ARG A 152 29.91 12.78 -14.97
N ALA A 153 30.25 13.16 -13.74
CA ALA A 153 31.51 12.79 -13.10
C ALA A 153 31.64 11.27 -12.90
N ALA A 154 30.53 10.57 -12.67
CA ALA A 154 30.49 9.12 -12.61
C ALA A 154 30.56 8.43 -13.99
N GLY A 155 30.55 9.19 -15.09
CA GLY A 155 30.60 8.66 -16.46
C GLY A 155 29.27 8.12 -16.98
N ALA A 156 28.14 8.58 -16.43
CA ALA A 156 26.80 8.11 -16.80
C ALA A 156 26.55 8.18 -18.32
N GLU A 157 26.99 9.24 -19.00
CA GLU A 157 26.84 9.41 -20.46
C GLU A 157 27.43 8.23 -21.26
N ARG A 158 28.64 7.79 -20.90
CA ARG A 158 29.33 6.70 -21.61
C ARG A 158 28.62 5.37 -21.38
N VAL A 159 28.22 5.11 -20.14
CA VAL A 159 27.56 3.84 -19.78
C VAL A 159 26.16 3.76 -20.39
N LEU A 160 25.38 4.84 -20.33
CA LEU A 160 24.05 4.92 -20.94
C LEU A 160 24.11 4.80 -22.47
N ALA A 161 25.08 5.45 -23.12
CA ALA A 161 25.28 5.31 -24.56
C ALA A 161 25.66 3.87 -24.95
N ALA A 162 26.53 3.23 -24.17
CA ALA A 162 26.90 1.83 -24.38
C ALA A 162 25.72 0.88 -24.16
N ALA A 163 24.89 1.12 -23.13
CA ALA A 163 23.70 0.34 -22.84
C ALA A 163 22.66 0.44 -23.97
N LYS A 164 22.45 1.65 -24.52
CA LYS A 164 21.58 1.86 -25.68
C LYS A 164 22.07 1.13 -26.92
N MET A 165 23.37 1.20 -27.21
CA MET A 165 23.94 0.58 -28.42
C MET A 165 23.88 -0.95 -28.40
N GLN A 166 23.88 -1.55 -27.21
CA GLN A 166 23.90 -3.01 -27.04
C GLN A 166 22.50 -3.61 -26.82
N SER A 167 21.44 -2.78 -26.84
CA SER A 167 20.04 -3.21 -26.67
C SER A 167 19.85 -4.16 -25.47
N TRP A 168 20.57 -3.92 -24.37
CA TRP A 168 20.50 -4.81 -23.18
C TRP A 168 19.12 -4.85 -22.53
N TYR A 169 18.24 -3.91 -22.90
CA TYR A 169 16.93 -3.71 -22.30
C TYR A 169 15.88 -3.45 -23.40
N GLY A 170 14.60 -3.73 -23.13
CA GLY A 170 13.53 -3.51 -24.11
C GLY A 170 13.35 -2.04 -24.53
N GLU A 171 12.55 -1.81 -25.58
CA GLU A 171 12.32 -0.48 -26.21
C GLU A 171 11.97 0.64 -25.20
N ALA A 172 11.18 0.32 -24.16
CA ALA A 172 10.80 1.28 -23.12
C ALA A 172 12.00 1.78 -22.29
N ALA A 173 13.01 0.94 -22.09
CA ALA A 173 14.24 1.32 -21.40
C ALA A 173 15.13 2.19 -22.29
N GLU A 174 15.16 1.97 -23.61
CA GLU A 174 15.91 2.82 -24.55
C GLU A 174 15.38 4.25 -24.56
N GLU A 175 14.05 4.43 -24.54
CA GLU A 175 13.44 5.75 -24.44
C GLU A 175 13.81 6.44 -23.12
N ALA A 176 13.73 5.70 -22.01
CA ALA A 176 14.12 6.21 -20.70
C ALA A 176 15.62 6.57 -20.64
N ILE A 177 16.49 5.79 -21.27
CA ILE A 177 17.92 6.08 -21.42
C ILE A 177 18.12 7.38 -22.21
N GLN A 178 17.44 7.54 -23.34
CA GLN A 178 17.53 8.74 -24.16
C GLN A 178 17.07 9.99 -23.39
N ASN A 179 16.00 9.86 -22.59
CA ASN A 179 15.49 10.94 -21.76
C ASN A 179 16.49 11.35 -20.66
N VAL A 180 17.16 10.40 -20.01
CA VAL A 180 18.21 10.70 -19.03
C VAL A 180 19.42 11.33 -19.71
N LEU A 181 19.84 10.83 -20.88
CA LEU A 181 20.94 11.40 -21.65
C LEU A 181 20.67 12.85 -22.08
N ALA A 182 19.42 13.22 -22.38
CA ALA A 182 19.05 14.58 -22.75
C ALA A 182 19.07 15.58 -21.57
N LEU A 183 19.06 15.08 -20.33
CA LEU A 183 19.13 15.89 -19.10
C LEU A 183 20.56 16.01 -18.56
N LEU A 184 21.44 15.11 -19.00
CA LEU A 184 22.87 15.18 -18.80
C LEU A 184 23.51 16.03 -19.89
#